data_AF-A0A7C3RQ97-F1
#
_entry.id   AF-A0A7C3RQ97-F1
#
_cell.length_a   1.000
_cell.length_b   1.000
_cell.length_c   1.000
_cell.angle_alpha   90.00
_cell.angle_beta   90.00
_cell.angle_gamma   90.00
#
_symmetry.space_group_name_H-M   'P 1'
#
loop_
_entity.id
_entity.type
_entity.pdbx_description
1 polymer ?
#
loop_
_entity_poly.entity_id
_entity_poly.type
_entity_poly.pdbx_seq_one_letter_code
_entity_poly.pdbx_strand_id
1 'polypeptide(L)'
;GKLCVLVWHYHDDDLPGPKADVTLRVVGLPDSVTSVLLAHHRIDAEHSNAHGLWQRMGITAKPLPEEIEQLEAAGRLAMLGRPANIAVTNACTLVRFDLPRQAVSLLVFEW
;
A
#
# COMPACT_ATOMS: atom_id res chain seq x y z
N GLY A 1 15.18 -14.54 2.64
CA GLY A 1 13.81 -14.91 3.01
C GLY A 1 12.82 -13.91 2.44
N LYS A 2 11.53 -14.24 2.49
CA LYS A 2 10.46 -13.31 2.09
C LYS A 2 9.32 -13.38 3.11
N LEU A 3 8.84 -12.23 3.53
CA LEU A 3 7.64 -12.09 4.36
C LEU A 3 6.69 -11.11 3.69
N CYS A 4 5.41 -11.48 3.61
CA CYS A 4 4.34 -10.63 3.11
C CYS A 4 3.35 -10.37 4.26
N VAL A 5 3.05 -9.11 4.53
CA VAL A 5 2.10 -8.69 5.56
C VAL A 5 1.00 -7.86 4.91
N LEU A 6 -0.24 -8.33 4.99
CA LEU A 6 -1.42 -7.59 4.54
C LEU A 6 -2.08 -6.92 5.73
N VAL A 7 -2.31 -5.61 5.65
CA VAL A 7 -2.91 -4.78 6.72
C VAL A 7 -4.08 -4.02 6.12
N TRP A 8 -5.27 -4.10 6.72
CA TRP A 8 -6.45 -3.35 6.27
C TRP A 8 -7.05 -2.51 7.40
N HIS A 9 -7.61 -1.36 7.04
CA HIS A 9 -8.35 -0.50 7.96
C HIS A 9 -9.81 -0.44 7.51
N TYR A 10 -10.56 -1.47 7.85
CA TYR A 10 -11.94 -1.66 7.43
C TYR A 10 -12.94 -0.97 8.38
N HIS A 11 -14.08 -0.56 7.82
CA HIS A 11 -15.26 -0.17 8.58
C HIS A 11 -16.52 -0.56 7.80
N ASP A 12 -17.62 -0.90 8.47
CA ASP A 12 -18.87 -1.32 7.81
C ASP A 12 -19.49 -0.17 7.01
N ASP A 13 -19.55 1.02 7.61
CA ASP A 13 -20.01 2.22 6.91
C ASP A 13 -18.97 2.71 5.89
N ASP A 14 -19.42 2.92 4.65
CA ASP A 14 -18.64 3.57 3.59
C ASP A 14 -18.64 5.10 3.75
N LEU A 15 -18.13 5.55 4.91
CA LEU A 15 -18.00 6.96 5.27
C LEU A 15 -16.54 7.32 5.50
N PRO A 16 -16.12 8.53 5.11
CA PRO A 16 -14.80 9.05 5.46
C PRO A 16 -14.53 8.96 6.97
N GLY A 17 -13.27 8.74 7.32
CA GLY A 17 -12.85 8.62 8.71
C GLY A 17 -11.37 8.95 8.88
N PRO A 18 -10.90 9.04 10.13
CA PRO A 18 -9.49 9.28 10.40
C PRO A 18 -8.62 8.17 9.81
N LYS A 19 -7.38 8.52 9.45
CA LYS A 19 -6.35 7.53 9.14
C LYS A 19 -5.90 6.86 10.44
N ALA A 20 -5.59 5.56 10.38
CA ALA A 20 -4.91 4.89 11.48
C ALA A 20 -3.39 5.15 11.39
N ASP A 21 -2.78 5.53 12.50
CA ASP A 21 -1.32 5.57 12.65
C ASP A 21 -0.82 4.17 13.02
N VAL A 22 -0.17 3.49 12.07
CA VAL A 22 0.25 2.10 12.22
C VAL A 22 1.74 2.03 12.47
N THR A 23 2.14 1.35 13.56
CA THR A 23 3.50 0.88 13.77
C THR A 23 3.54 -0.64 13.64
N LEU A 24 4.08 -1.14 12.53
CA LEU A 24 4.31 -2.57 12.32
C LEU A 24 5.70 -2.95 12.80
N ARG A 25 5.77 -3.89 13.76
CA ARG A 25 7.02 -4.44 14.28
C ARG A 25 7.19 -5.87 13.78
N VAL A 26 8.23 -6.12 12.98
CA VAL A 26 8.59 -7.46 12.49
C VAL A 26 9.78 -7.95 13.31
N VAL A 27 9.63 -9.07 14.01
CA VAL A 27 10.63 -9.66 14.91
C VAL A 27 11.01 -11.07 14.46
N GLY A 28 12.15 -11.58 14.93
CA GLY A 28 12.61 -12.94 14.63
C GLY A 28 13.25 -13.07 13.24
N LEU A 29 13.76 -11.97 12.69
CA LEU A 29 14.60 -12.03 11.49
C LEU A 29 15.92 -12.75 11.81
N PRO A 30 16.52 -13.50 10.87
CA PRO A 30 17.79 -14.18 11.11
C PRO A 30 18.88 -13.20 11.59
N ASP A 31 19.71 -13.61 12.54
CA ASP A 31 20.73 -12.74 13.16
C ASP A 31 21.77 -12.17 12.18
N SER A 32 21.96 -12.82 11.03
CA SER A 32 22.84 -12.36 9.95
C SER A 32 22.25 -11.21 9.12
N VAL A 33 20.96 -10.91 9.26
CA VAL A 33 20.26 -9.90 8.46
C VAL A 33 20.37 -8.55 9.15
N THR A 34 21.04 -7.60 8.48
CA THR A 34 21.23 -6.22 8.96
C THR A 34 20.35 -5.20 8.24
N SER A 35 19.78 -5.57 7.08
CA SER A 35 18.77 -4.78 6.37
C SER A 35 17.82 -5.68 5.60
N VAL A 36 16.59 -5.23 5.38
CA VAL A 36 15.63 -5.88 4.48
C VAL A 36 15.14 -4.88 3.43
N LEU A 37 14.93 -5.34 2.21
CA LEU A 37 14.28 -4.56 1.16
C LEU A 37 12.77 -4.57 1.43
N LEU A 38 12.20 -3.39 1.66
CA LEU A 38 10.77 -3.19 1.85
C LEU A 38 10.14 -2.65 0.56
N ALA A 39 9.14 -3.36 0.04
CA ALA A 39 8.18 -2.82 -0.92
C ALA A 39 6.80 -2.70 -0.25
N HIS A 40 6.17 -1.53 -0.40
CA HIS A 40 4.86 -1.25 0.21
C HIS A 40 3.86 -0.93 -0.90
N HIS A 41 2.87 -1.79 -1.10
CA HIS A 41 1.78 -1.58 -2.04
C HIS A 41 0.50 -1.13 -1.32
N ARG A 42 -0.33 -0.35 -2.02
CA ARG A 42 -1.53 0.25 -1.43
C ARG A 42 -2.71 0.23 -2.39
N ILE A 43 -3.87 -0.16 -1.86
CA ILE A 43 -5.19 0.11 -2.45
C ILE A 43 -5.91 1.06 -1.52
N ASP A 44 -6.26 2.25 -2.00
CA ASP A 44 -7.06 3.26 -1.29
C ASP A 44 -7.74 4.25 -2.26
N ALA A 45 -8.21 5.42 -1.78
CA ALA A 45 -8.86 6.43 -2.63
C ALA A 45 -7.93 7.05 -3.70
N GLU A 46 -6.62 6.97 -3.49
CA GLU A 46 -5.60 7.62 -4.31
C GLU A 46 -4.70 6.62 -5.06
N HIS A 47 -4.63 5.36 -4.60
CA HIS A 47 -3.74 4.33 -5.14
C HIS A 47 -4.52 3.08 -5.56
N SER A 48 -4.16 2.51 -6.71
CA SER A 48 -4.75 1.26 -7.24
C SER A 48 -6.27 1.29 -7.37
N ASN A 49 -6.80 2.45 -7.75
CA ASN A 49 -8.23 2.70 -7.78
C ASN A 49 -8.63 3.41 -9.09
N ALA A 50 -8.89 2.60 -10.12
CA ALA A 50 -9.43 3.07 -11.38
C ALA A 50 -10.81 3.72 -11.20
N HIS A 51 -11.65 3.21 -10.29
CA HIS A 51 -12.99 3.76 -10.07
C HIS A 51 -12.95 5.18 -9.50
N GLY A 52 -12.09 5.43 -8.50
CA GLY A 52 -11.87 6.77 -7.94
C GLY A 52 -11.34 7.74 -8.99
N LEU A 53 -10.46 7.29 -9.90
CA LEU A 53 -10.02 8.11 -11.03
C LEU A 53 -11.17 8.39 -12.01
N TRP A 54 -11.96 7.38 -12.37
CA TRP A 54 -13.12 7.52 -13.26
C TRP A 54 -14.15 8.52 -12.72
N GLN A 55 -14.40 8.51 -11.41
CA GLN A 55 -15.22 9.51 -10.74
C GLN A 55 -14.63 10.92 -10.90
N ARG A 56 -13.32 11.10 -10.70
CA ARG A 56 -12.62 12.39 -10.88
C ARG A 56 -12.59 12.87 -12.34
N MET A 57 -12.64 11.95 -13.31
CA MET A 57 -12.75 12.25 -14.74
C MET A 57 -14.16 12.70 -15.15
N GLY A 58 -15.12 12.78 -14.22
CA GLY A 58 -16.47 13.24 -14.51
C GLY A 58 -17.44 12.16 -14.98
N ILE A 59 -17.12 10.87 -14.74
CA ILE A 59 -18.05 9.74 -14.92
C ILE A 59 -18.54 9.63 -16.38
N THR A 60 -17.60 9.37 -17.30
CA THR A 60 -17.94 9.13 -18.70
C THR A 60 -18.30 7.67 -18.95
N ALA A 61 -19.41 7.42 -19.64
CA ALA A 61 -19.82 6.06 -20.04
C ALA A 61 -18.98 5.50 -21.19
N LYS A 62 -18.27 6.37 -21.92
CA LYS A 62 -17.38 6.00 -23.04
C LYS A 62 -16.09 6.81 -22.93
N PRO A 63 -15.12 6.35 -22.13
CA PRO A 63 -13.82 7.00 -22.06
C PRO A 63 -13.11 6.97 -23.42
N LEU A 64 -12.37 8.01 -23.73
CA LEU A 64 -11.46 8.04 -24.88
C LEU A 64 -10.32 7.03 -24.68
N PRO A 65 -9.65 6.56 -25.76
CA PRO A 65 -8.56 5.60 -25.63
C PRO A 65 -7.48 6.01 -24.62
N GLU A 66 -7.09 7.28 -24.58
CA GLU A 66 -6.13 7.80 -23.61
C GLU A 66 -6.64 7.80 -22.16
N GLU A 67 -7.95 7.92 -21.95
CA GLU A 67 -8.57 7.82 -20.62
C GLU A 67 -8.63 6.36 -20.19
N ILE A 68 -8.86 5.42 -21.12
CA ILE A 68 -8.79 3.99 -20.85
C ILE A 68 -7.39 3.61 -20.36
N GLU A 69 -6.33 4.06 -21.03
CA GLU A 69 -4.95 3.82 -20.59
C GLU A 69 -4.67 4.36 -19.18
N GLN A 70 -5.20 5.55 -18.87
CA GLN A 70 -5.08 6.14 -17.53
C GLN A 70 -5.85 5.33 -16.47
N LEU A 71 -7.06 4.86 -16.79
CA LEU A 71 -7.86 4.03 -15.90
C LEU A 71 -7.20 2.67 -15.66
N GLU A 72 -6.67 2.03 -16.70
CA GLU A 72 -5.89 0.79 -16.58
C GLU A 72 -4.65 1.00 -15.71
N ALA A 73 -3.92 2.10 -15.92
CA ALA A 73 -2.78 2.45 -15.10
C ALA A 73 -3.15 2.66 -13.63
N ALA A 74 -4.26 3.36 -13.37
CA ALA A 74 -4.77 3.59 -12.02
C ALA A 74 -5.31 2.32 -11.36
N GLY A 75 -5.77 1.33 -12.12
CA GLY A 75 -6.25 0.05 -11.60
C GLY A 75 -5.14 -0.95 -11.26
N ARG A 76 -3.90 -0.73 -11.73
CA ARG A 76 -2.76 -1.59 -11.39
C ARG A 76 -2.36 -1.43 -9.92
N LEU A 77 -1.78 -2.50 -9.36
CA LEU A 77 -1.22 -2.46 -8.02
C LEU A 77 -0.06 -1.46 -7.96
N ALA A 78 -0.25 -0.39 -7.20
CA ALA A 78 0.65 0.73 -7.08
C ALA A 78 1.50 0.57 -5.83
N MET A 79 2.75 1.01 -5.92
CA MET A 79 3.66 1.07 -4.79
C MET A 79 3.56 2.44 -4.13
N LEU A 80 3.47 2.44 -2.81
CA LEU A 80 3.56 3.64 -1.99
C LEU A 80 5.04 4.05 -1.91
N GLY A 81 5.43 4.94 -2.81
CA GLY A 81 6.84 5.31 -3.00
C GLY A 81 7.63 4.21 -3.73
N ARG A 82 8.94 4.16 -3.47
CA ARG A 82 9.86 3.19 -4.07
C ARG A 82 10.31 2.16 -3.03
N PRO A 83 10.74 0.96 -3.44
CA PRO A 83 11.34 0.02 -2.50
C PRO A 83 12.54 0.65 -1.80
N ALA A 84 12.70 0.36 -0.52
CA ALA A 84 13.80 0.90 0.27
C ALA A 84 14.36 -0.15 1.22
N ASN A 85 15.67 -0.15 1.40
CA ASN A 85 16.29 -0.93 2.46
C ASN A 85 15.99 -0.26 3.80
N ILE A 86 15.44 -1.04 4.73
CA ILE A 86 15.22 -0.62 6.12
C ILE A 86 16.14 -1.40 7.04
N ALA A 87 16.60 -0.75 8.10
CA ALA A 87 17.52 -1.36 9.05
C ALA A 87 16.85 -2.47 9.85
N VAL A 88 17.64 -3.50 10.14
CA VAL A 88 17.32 -4.54 11.13
C VAL A 88 18.26 -4.36 12.31
N THR A 89 17.71 -4.33 13.51
CA THR A 89 18.49 -4.21 14.75
C THR A 89 17.90 -5.16 15.77
N ASN A 90 18.73 -5.99 16.41
CA ASN A 90 18.29 -7.02 17.34
C ASN A 90 17.20 -7.93 16.77
N ALA A 91 17.43 -8.47 15.56
CA ALA A 91 16.48 -9.34 14.85
C ALA A 91 15.09 -8.70 14.61
N CYS A 92 15.01 -7.36 14.60
CA CYS A 92 13.77 -6.61 14.53
C CYS A 92 13.85 -5.46 13.53
N THR A 93 12.76 -5.19 12.84
CA THR A 93 12.56 -3.95 12.06
C THR A 93 11.19 -3.34 12.34
N LEU A 94 11.08 -2.03 12.13
CA LEU A 94 9.91 -1.21 12.42
C LEU A 94 9.52 -0.42 11.17
N VAL A 95 8.26 -0.50 10.80
CA VAL A 95 7.68 0.30 9.71
C VAL A 95 6.53 1.12 10.27
N ARG A 96 6.56 2.43 10.02
CA ARG A 96 5.49 3.36 10.40
C ARG A 96 4.82 3.90 9.16
N PHE A 97 3.50 3.92 9.13
CA PHE A 97 2.73 4.45 8.02
C PHE A 97 1.31 4.79 8.44
N ASP A 98 0.73 5.79 7.77
CA ASP A 98 -0.70 6.05 7.86
C ASP A 98 -1.48 5.06 6.98
N LEU A 99 -2.58 4.57 7.52
CA LEU A 99 -3.53 3.72 6.81
C LEU A 99 -4.92 4.39 6.77
N PRO A 100 -5.31 5.01 5.65
CA PRO A 100 -6.64 5.58 5.49
C PRO A 100 -7.74 4.55 5.78
N ARG A 101 -8.91 5.03 6.22
CA ARG A 101 -10.08 4.15 6.29
C ARG A 101 -10.37 3.56 4.91
N GLN A 102 -10.80 2.31 4.86
CA GLN A 102 -10.99 1.49 3.66
C GLN A 102 -9.72 1.21 2.84
N ALA A 103 -8.54 1.50 3.40
CA ALA A 103 -7.28 1.17 2.73
C ALA A 103 -6.80 -0.24 3.06
N VAL A 104 -6.13 -0.85 2.08
CA VAL A 104 -5.40 -2.11 2.23
C VAL A 104 -3.93 -1.87 1.85
N SER A 105 -3.02 -2.21 2.75
CA SER A 105 -1.57 -2.21 2.51
C SER A 105 -1.03 -3.62 2.42
N LEU A 106 -0.19 -3.89 1.41
CA LEU A 106 0.66 -5.07 1.35
C LEU A 106 2.11 -4.64 1.54
N LEU A 107 2.74 -5.07 2.63
CA LEU A 107 4.15 -4.86 2.90
C LEU A 107 4.91 -6.14 2.60
N VAL A 108 5.90 -6.06 1.73
CA VAL A 108 6.75 -7.18 1.32
C VAL A 108 8.17 -6.90 1.77
N PHE A 109 8.70 -7.79 2.61
CA PHE A 109 10.05 -7.74 3.14
C PHE A 109 10.87 -8.85 2.50
N GLU A 110 12.00 -8.51 1.89
CA GLU A 110 12.93 -9.46 1.27
C GLU A 110 14.35 -9.27 1.84
N TRP A 111 15.03 -10.37 2.16
CA TRP A 111 16.37 -10.40 2.79
C TRP A 111 17.18 -11.62 2.41
#